data_AF-A0A3N4SM63-F1
#
_entry.id   AF-A0A3N4SM63-F1
#
_cell.length_a   1.000
_cell.length_b   1.000
_cell.length_c   1.000
_cell.angle_alpha   90.00
_cell.angle_beta   90.00
_cell.angle_gamma   90.00
#
_symmetry.space_group_name_H-M   'P 1'
#
loop_
_entity.id
_entity.type
_entity.pdbx_description
1 polymer ?
#
loop_
_entity_poly.entity_id
_entity_poly.type
_entity_poly.pdbx_seq_one_letter_code
_entity_poly.pdbx_strand_id
1 'polypeptide(L)'
;MAGKDGRTVDELFAGLSPAKQRTFEEVGLGLPELRRIAEEDGHTRRVRRILDIDGGKPSDDPARAWPWIRLPLIALVGVAVCLASTYLIGRYAVFVGLVWGMAVIWTAVSAPLRRGGPVLRGLVVAAYVVLVWLGSQQADRWYLQVRGQETTVTYAKAVDRGSHGVTTLYCRVKLPDGAIRQVFDNDKWCTDVTMVGTRTQAVVDPAGHYRPFLGHRSDLDNGVIDYLCLGAAVVLVLAPVAAVALIPWRSRRSNRAGGPGGVDV
;
A
#
# COMPACT_ATOMS: atom_id res chain seq x y z
N MET A 1 -7.60 -36.96 37.36
CA MET A 1 -8.64 -35.92 37.54
C MET A 1 -8.70 -35.08 36.27
N ALA A 2 -9.89 -34.96 35.66
CA ALA A 2 -10.11 -34.41 34.33
C ALA A 2 -10.40 -32.90 34.35
N GLY A 3 -9.56 -32.09 33.68
CA GLY A 3 -9.78 -30.66 33.52
C GLY A 3 -10.72 -30.35 32.35
N LYS A 4 -11.96 -29.96 32.67
CA LYS A 4 -13.02 -29.27 31.90
C LYS A 4 -13.33 -29.56 30.41
N ASP A 5 -12.53 -30.37 29.70
CA ASP A 5 -12.79 -30.88 28.35
C ASP A 5 -12.55 -32.39 28.21
N GLY A 6 -12.22 -33.10 29.29
CA GLY A 6 -12.15 -34.57 29.37
C GLY A 6 -11.09 -35.28 28.53
N ARG A 7 -10.53 -34.63 27.49
CA ARG A 7 -9.60 -35.28 26.56
C ARG A 7 -8.25 -35.53 27.22
N THR A 8 -7.81 -36.78 27.13
CA THR A 8 -6.52 -37.23 27.63
C THR A 8 -5.37 -36.69 26.77
N VAL A 9 -4.15 -36.65 27.32
CA VAL A 9 -2.94 -36.23 26.58
C VAL A 9 -2.75 -37.08 25.32
N ASP A 10 -3.14 -38.35 25.40
CA ASP A 10 -3.07 -39.30 24.29
C ASP A 10 -4.01 -38.92 23.14
N GLU A 11 -5.24 -38.51 23.43
CA GLU A 11 -6.18 -38.02 22.42
C GLU A 11 -5.71 -36.72 21.77
N LEU A 12 -5.03 -35.86 22.54
CA LEU A 12 -4.47 -34.61 22.02
C LEU A 12 -3.27 -34.87 21.10
N PHE A 13 -2.39 -35.82 21.44
CA PHE A 13 -1.26 -36.19 20.61
C PHE A 13 -1.69 -37.01 19.38
N ALA A 14 -2.65 -37.92 19.52
CA ALA A 14 -3.24 -38.69 18.42
C ALA A 14 -3.96 -37.79 17.40
N GLY A 15 -4.47 -36.63 17.84
CA GLY A 15 -5.07 -35.62 16.96
C GLY A 15 -4.07 -34.83 16.10
N LEU A 16 -2.76 -34.99 16.32
CA LEU A 16 -1.71 -34.36 15.50
C LEU A 16 -1.50 -35.10 14.17
N SER A 17 -1.01 -34.38 13.16
CA SER A 17 -0.59 -35.02 11.90
C SER A 17 0.66 -35.90 12.12
N PRO A 18 0.81 -37.02 11.38
CA PRO A 18 1.95 -37.95 11.56
C PRO A 18 3.33 -37.31 11.45
N ALA A 19 3.49 -36.29 10.59
CA ALA A 19 4.75 -35.56 10.45
C ALA A 19 5.13 -34.77 11.72
N LYS A 20 4.14 -34.21 12.41
CA LYS A 20 4.35 -33.46 13.66
C LYS A 20 4.60 -34.40 14.84
N GLN A 21 3.93 -35.56 14.88
CA GLN A 21 4.22 -36.59 15.88
C GLN A 21 5.70 -36.99 15.81
N ARG A 22 6.22 -37.23 14.60
CA ARG A 22 7.66 -37.50 14.39
C ARG A 22 8.55 -36.34 14.83
N THR A 23 8.20 -35.09 14.53
CA THR A 23 8.99 -33.93 14.98
C THR A 23 9.01 -33.81 16.51
N PHE A 24 7.90 -34.10 17.19
CA PHE A 24 7.85 -34.12 18.66
C PHE A 24 8.70 -35.25 19.24
N GLU A 25 8.68 -36.42 18.61
CA GLU A 25 9.55 -37.56 18.98
C GLU A 25 11.04 -37.24 18.75
N GLU A 26 11.39 -36.59 17.64
CA GLU A 26 12.77 -36.18 17.30
C GLU A 26 13.35 -35.13 18.26
N VAL A 27 12.50 -34.24 18.80
CA VAL A 27 12.90 -33.21 19.79
C VAL A 27 12.87 -33.77 21.23
N GLY A 28 12.59 -35.07 21.41
CA GLY A 28 12.53 -35.73 22.71
C GLY A 28 11.26 -35.42 23.51
N LEU A 29 10.28 -34.76 22.91
CA LEU A 29 8.96 -34.43 23.47
C LEU A 29 7.90 -35.43 22.98
N GLY A 30 8.24 -36.71 22.96
CA GLY A 30 7.33 -37.79 22.59
C GLY A 30 6.22 -38.00 23.63
N LEU A 31 5.26 -38.87 23.29
CA LEU A 31 4.13 -39.22 24.15
C LEU A 31 4.50 -39.55 25.62
N PRO A 32 5.58 -40.32 25.90
CA PRO A 32 5.97 -40.65 27.28
C PRO A 32 6.40 -39.41 28.07
N GLU A 33 7.12 -38.48 27.43
CA GLU A 33 7.60 -37.25 28.05
C GLU A 33 6.45 -36.28 28.30
N LEU A 34 5.49 -36.19 27.38
CA LEU A 34 4.28 -35.39 27.55
C LEU A 34 3.37 -35.94 28.66
N ARG A 35 3.33 -37.26 28.86
CA ARG A 35 2.65 -37.89 30.00
C ARG A 35 3.37 -37.58 31.32
N ARG A 36 4.69 -37.69 31.34
CA ARG A 36 5.52 -37.32 32.51
C ARG A 36 5.30 -35.87 32.93
N ILE A 37 5.33 -34.94 31.97
CA ILE A 37 5.07 -33.50 32.21
C ILE A 37 3.62 -33.25 32.68
N ALA A 38 2.66 -34.06 32.24
CA ALA A 38 1.27 -33.95 32.71
C ALA A 38 1.08 -34.50 34.12
N GLU A 39 1.85 -35.52 34.51
CA GLU A 39 1.81 -36.17 35.82
C GLU A 39 2.57 -35.38 36.89
N GLU A 40 3.70 -34.75 36.56
CA GLU A 40 4.58 -34.12 37.54
C GLU A 40 3.97 -32.92 38.28
N ASP A 41 2.93 -32.25 37.78
CA ASP A 41 2.36 -31.07 38.48
C ASP A 41 0.89 -30.75 38.11
N GLY A 42 0.12 -31.73 37.59
CA GLY A 42 -1.26 -31.49 37.14
C GLY A 42 -1.37 -30.48 35.99
N HIS A 43 -0.25 -30.22 35.30
CA HIS A 43 -0.08 -29.19 34.27
C HIS A 43 -0.55 -29.63 32.87
N THR A 44 -1.70 -30.31 32.78
CA THR A 44 -2.39 -30.61 31.50
C THR A 44 -2.60 -29.35 30.64
N ARG A 45 -2.74 -28.17 31.26
CA ARG A 45 -2.77 -26.87 30.56
C ARG A 45 -1.46 -26.49 29.86
N ARG A 46 -0.31 -26.87 30.42
CA ARG A 46 1.02 -26.58 29.84
C ARG A 46 1.27 -27.47 28.63
N VAL A 47 0.91 -28.75 28.73
CA VAL A 47 0.93 -29.71 27.60
C VAL A 47 -0.01 -29.28 26.49
N ARG A 48 -1.24 -28.85 26.82
CA ARG A 48 -2.17 -28.29 25.83
C ARG A 48 -1.60 -27.04 25.14
N ARG A 49 -0.93 -26.15 25.88
CA ARG A 49 -0.28 -24.96 25.30
C ARG A 49 0.86 -25.33 24.34
N ILE A 50 1.70 -26.31 24.69
CA ILE A 50 2.78 -26.80 23.82
C ILE A 50 2.19 -27.43 22.54
N LEU A 51 1.16 -28.25 22.69
CA LEU A 51 0.47 -28.89 21.57
C LEU A 51 -0.36 -27.91 20.74
N ASP A 52 -0.88 -26.81 21.29
CA ASP A 52 -1.59 -25.78 20.53
C ASP A 52 -0.63 -24.84 19.77
N ILE A 53 0.51 -24.48 20.37
CA ILE A 53 1.53 -23.62 19.75
C ILE A 53 2.12 -24.29 18.50
N ASP A 54 2.44 -25.58 18.58
CA ASP A 54 3.11 -26.30 17.49
C ASP A 54 2.17 -27.24 16.71
N GLY A 55 1.10 -27.73 17.32
CA GLY A 55 0.07 -28.55 16.68
C GLY A 55 -0.99 -27.75 15.93
N GLY A 56 -0.95 -26.41 16.01
CA GLY A 56 -1.88 -25.46 15.41
C GLY A 56 -2.69 -26.03 14.24
N LYS A 57 -3.96 -26.35 14.53
CA LYS A 57 -5.02 -26.38 13.51
C LYS A 57 -4.83 -25.14 12.64
N PRO A 58 -4.91 -25.24 11.31
CA PRO A 58 -5.08 -24.04 10.51
C PRO A 58 -6.41 -23.43 10.96
N SER A 59 -6.37 -22.45 11.85
CA SER A 59 -7.53 -21.63 12.09
C SER A 59 -7.71 -20.82 10.82
N ASP A 60 -8.88 -20.96 10.21
CA ASP A 60 -9.42 -20.05 9.20
C ASP A 60 -9.72 -18.70 9.87
N ASP A 61 -8.76 -18.15 10.64
CA ASP A 61 -8.95 -16.91 11.38
C ASP A 61 -8.83 -15.74 10.40
N PRO A 62 -9.91 -14.96 10.19
CA PRO A 62 -9.82 -13.72 9.43
C PRO A 62 -8.80 -12.76 10.05
N ALA A 63 -8.54 -12.88 11.35
CA ALA A 63 -7.48 -12.15 12.07
C ALA A 63 -6.07 -12.38 11.48
N ARG A 64 -5.83 -13.50 10.78
CA ARG A 64 -4.53 -13.86 10.21
C ARG A 64 -4.27 -13.21 8.85
N ALA A 65 -5.33 -12.95 8.07
CA ALA A 65 -5.27 -12.21 6.81
C ALA A 65 -5.41 -10.69 7.02
N TRP A 66 -6.00 -10.28 8.15
CA TRP A 66 -6.28 -8.88 8.48
C TRP A 66 -5.10 -7.91 8.32
N PRO A 67 -3.86 -8.22 8.75
CA PRO A 67 -2.72 -7.31 8.56
C PRO A 67 -2.38 -7.08 7.08
N TRP A 68 -2.60 -8.09 6.23
CA TRP A 68 -2.32 -8.04 4.80
C TRP A 68 -3.40 -7.31 4.00
N ILE A 69 -4.63 -7.26 4.53
CA ILE A 69 -5.72 -6.44 3.99
C ILE A 69 -5.59 -4.98 4.46
N ARG A 70 -5.19 -4.78 5.73
CA ARG A 70 -5.07 -3.46 6.35
C ARG A 70 -3.97 -2.61 5.69
N LEU A 71 -2.83 -3.21 5.35
CA LEU A 71 -1.70 -2.49 4.73
C LEU A 71 -2.06 -1.79 3.41
N PRO A 72 -2.59 -2.48 2.37
CA PRO A 72 -2.98 -1.82 1.12
C PRO A 72 -4.16 -0.88 1.31
N LEU A 73 -5.08 -1.16 2.23
CA LEU A 73 -6.22 -0.28 2.49
C LEU A 73 -5.76 1.05 3.07
N ILE A 74 -4.85 1.04 4.06
CA ILE A 74 -4.24 2.26 4.59
C ILE A 74 -3.43 2.98 3.52
N ALA A 75 -2.69 2.25 2.68
CA ALA A 75 -1.94 2.86 1.60
C ALA A 75 -2.85 3.53 0.55
N LEU A 76 -3.95 2.87 0.15
CA LEU A 76 -4.96 3.43 -0.77
C LEU A 76 -5.65 4.66 -0.19
N VAL A 77 -6.09 4.58 1.06
CA VAL A 77 -6.71 5.73 1.75
C VAL A 77 -5.70 6.87 1.87
N GLY A 78 -4.45 6.58 2.23
CA GLY A 78 -3.40 7.59 2.31
C GLY A 78 -3.11 8.27 0.96
N VAL A 79 -3.05 7.50 -0.13
CA VAL A 79 -2.89 8.05 -1.49
C VAL A 79 -4.10 8.91 -1.86
N ALA A 80 -5.32 8.43 -1.63
CA ALA A 80 -6.55 9.16 -1.94
C ALA A 80 -6.64 10.47 -1.14
N VAL A 81 -6.35 10.44 0.16
CA VAL A 81 -6.32 11.62 1.02
C VAL A 81 -5.22 12.59 0.60
N CYS A 82 -4.03 12.08 0.25
CA CYS A 82 -2.94 12.90 -0.28
C CYS A 82 -3.36 13.62 -1.57
N LEU A 83 -3.91 12.90 -2.55
CA LEU A 83 -4.40 13.48 -3.80
C LEU A 83 -5.54 14.48 -3.56
N ALA A 84 -6.50 14.15 -2.71
CA ALA A 84 -7.59 15.07 -2.36
C ALA A 84 -7.06 16.33 -1.65
N SER A 85 -6.02 16.20 -0.84
CA SER A 85 -5.42 17.35 -0.17
C SER A 85 -4.73 18.31 -1.14
N THR A 86 -4.29 17.85 -2.32
CA THR A 86 -3.69 18.74 -3.33
C THR A 86 -4.65 19.87 -3.73
N TYR A 87 -5.96 19.62 -3.76
CA TYR A 87 -6.96 20.66 -4.04
C TYR A 87 -7.03 21.78 -3.00
N LEU A 88 -6.59 21.52 -1.76
CA LEU A 88 -6.70 22.49 -0.65
C LEU A 88 -5.36 23.14 -0.32
N ILE A 89 -4.29 22.35 -0.27
CA ILE A 89 -2.96 22.77 0.19
C ILE A 89 -1.90 22.70 -0.90
N GLY A 90 -2.30 22.46 -2.15
CA GLY A 90 -1.41 22.48 -3.29
C GLY A 90 -0.27 21.47 -3.17
N ARG A 91 0.95 21.94 -3.45
CA ARG A 91 2.19 21.16 -3.36
C ARG A 91 2.53 20.70 -1.94
N TYR A 92 1.97 21.33 -0.90
CA TYR A 92 2.17 20.91 0.48
C TYR A 92 1.45 19.59 0.83
N ALA A 93 0.59 19.07 -0.07
CA ALA A 93 -0.01 17.75 0.04
C ALA A 93 1.01 16.61 0.23
N VAL A 94 2.26 16.80 -0.22
CA VAL A 94 3.36 15.85 0.06
C VAL A 94 3.48 15.57 1.55
N PHE A 95 3.32 16.57 2.42
CA PHE A 95 3.42 16.38 3.87
C PHE A 95 2.30 15.49 4.41
N VAL A 96 1.09 15.58 3.85
CA VAL A 96 -0.01 14.67 4.18
C VAL A 96 0.36 13.24 3.76
N GLY A 97 0.93 13.08 2.57
CA GLY A 97 1.49 11.80 2.10
C GLY A 97 2.59 11.26 3.03
N LEU A 98 3.48 12.11 3.56
CA LEU A 98 4.52 11.66 4.50
C LEU A 98 3.93 11.16 5.83
N VAL A 99 2.92 11.88 6.37
CA VAL A 99 2.23 11.46 7.60
C VAL A 99 1.55 10.11 7.42
N TRP A 100 0.85 9.92 6.29
CA TRP A 100 0.27 8.61 5.95
C TRP A 100 1.32 7.54 5.67
N GLY A 101 2.47 7.91 5.10
CA GLY A 101 3.61 7.04 4.89
C GLY A 101 4.13 6.43 6.21
N MET A 102 4.15 7.21 7.30
CA MET A 102 4.49 6.68 8.62
C MET A 102 3.51 5.60 9.07
N ALA A 103 2.21 5.77 8.84
CA ALA A 103 1.21 4.75 9.14
C ALA A 103 1.36 3.49 8.27
N VAL A 104 1.71 3.66 6.98
CA VAL A 104 2.00 2.55 6.06
C VAL A 104 3.23 1.77 6.52
N ILE A 105 4.32 2.46 6.88
CA ILE A 105 5.55 1.82 7.41
C ILE A 105 5.25 1.10 8.73
N TRP A 106 4.54 1.76 9.64
CA TRP A 106 4.15 1.17 10.93
C TRP A 106 3.35 -0.12 10.74
N THR A 107 2.36 -0.11 9.84
CA THR A 107 1.55 -1.28 9.54
C THR A 107 2.33 -2.38 8.80
N ALA A 108 3.27 -2.01 7.93
CA ALA A 108 4.18 -2.95 7.28
C ALA A 108 5.12 -3.65 8.29
N VAL A 109 5.67 -2.92 9.26
CA VAL A 109 6.53 -3.49 10.32
C VAL A 109 5.71 -4.37 11.26
N SER A 110 4.49 -3.96 11.60
CA SER A 110 3.57 -4.69 12.50
C SER A 110 3.03 -6.00 11.88
N ALA A 111 3.17 -6.20 10.57
CA ALA A 111 2.72 -7.43 9.92
C ALA A 111 3.61 -8.63 10.34
N PRO A 112 3.05 -9.85 10.46
CA PRO A 112 3.80 -11.05 10.84
C PRO A 112 4.75 -11.52 9.72
N LEU A 113 6.01 -11.83 10.07
CA LEU A 113 7.06 -12.29 9.16
C LEU A 113 6.72 -13.71 8.63
N ARG A 114 6.43 -13.81 7.33
CA ARG A 114 6.29 -15.08 6.60
C ARG A 114 7.29 -15.11 5.45
N ARG A 115 7.61 -16.31 4.93
CA ARG A 115 8.41 -16.45 3.69
C ARG A 115 7.74 -15.64 2.57
N GLY A 116 8.50 -14.75 1.92
CA GLY A 116 8.01 -13.81 0.90
C GLY A 116 7.37 -12.51 1.43
N GLY A 117 7.07 -12.43 2.73
CA GLY A 117 6.47 -11.26 3.36
C GLY A 117 7.31 -9.97 3.32
N PRO A 118 8.64 -10.01 3.49
CA PRO A 118 9.49 -8.82 3.42
C PRO A 118 9.49 -8.17 2.02
N VAL A 119 9.58 -9.00 0.96
CA VAL A 119 9.57 -8.52 -0.44
C VAL A 119 8.24 -7.81 -0.73
N LEU A 120 7.13 -8.39 -0.30
CA LEU A 120 5.82 -7.81 -0.53
C LEU A 120 5.60 -6.48 0.21
N ARG A 121 6.06 -6.39 1.46
CA ARG A 121 6.04 -5.13 2.21
C ARG A 121 6.87 -4.06 1.51
N GLY A 122 8.07 -4.44 1.05
CA GLY A 122 8.94 -3.55 0.27
C GLY A 122 8.23 -3.03 -0.97
N LEU A 123 7.57 -3.90 -1.72
CA LEU A 123 6.81 -3.51 -2.92
C LEU A 123 5.65 -2.56 -2.61
N VAL A 124 4.87 -2.81 -1.55
CA VAL A 124 3.74 -1.94 -1.17
C VAL A 124 4.24 -0.58 -0.69
N VAL A 125 5.28 -0.54 0.14
CA VAL A 125 5.87 0.72 0.61
C VAL A 125 6.49 1.50 -0.56
N ALA A 126 7.22 0.83 -1.45
CA ALA A 126 7.79 1.46 -2.64
C ALA A 126 6.71 2.00 -3.57
N ALA A 127 5.66 1.21 -3.85
CA ALA A 127 4.53 1.64 -4.68
C ALA A 127 3.81 2.86 -4.06
N TYR A 128 3.61 2.86 -2.74
CA TYR A 128 3.04 4.00 -2.03
C TYR A 128 3.89 5.26 -2.18
N VAL A 129 5.21 5.16 -1.94
CA VAL A 129 6.14 6.29 -2.08
C VAL A 129 6.16 6.82 -3.51
N VAL A 130 6.18 5.93 -4.51
CA VAL A 130 6.12 6.31 -5.93
C VAL A 130 4.84 7.05 -6.24
N LEU A 131 3.67 6.56 -5.79
CA LEU A 131 2.39 7.22 -6.03
C LEU A 131 2.29 8.59 -5.37
N VAL A 132 2.74 8.73 -4.12
CA VAL A 132 2.76 10.03 -3.42
C VAL A 132 3.71 11.00 -4.12
N TRP A 133 4.90 10.53 -4.49
CA TRP A 133 5.89 11.35 -5.20
C TRP A 133 5.38 11.81 -6.56
N LEU A 134 4.99 10.89 -7.44
CA LEU A 134 4.49 11.21 -8.78
C LEU A 134 3.21 12.04 -8.71
N GLY A 135 2.28 11.70 -7.81
CA GLY A 135 1.04 12.45 -7.58
C GLY A 135 1.32 13.89 -7.16
N SER A 136 2.35 14.13 -6.35
CA SER A 136 2.74 15.49 -5.96
C SER A 136 3.36 16.30 -7.09
N GLN A 137 4.16 15.68 -7.95
CA GLN A 137 4.77 16.32 -9.12
C GLN A 137 3.70 16.65 -10.18
N GLN A 138 2.68 15.80 -10.29
CA GLN A 138 1.55 15.96 -11.21
C GLN A 138 0.41 16.82 -10.66
N ALA A 139 0.48 17.28 -9.39
CA ALA A 139 -0.62 17.97 -8.73
C ALA A 139 -1.09 19.21 -9.51
N ASP A 140 -0.15 19.99 -10.05
CA ASP A 140 -0.46 21.17 -10.87
C ASP A 140 -1.29 20.78 -12.12
N ARG A 141 -0.89 19.71 -12.83
CA ARG A 141 -1.54 19.27 -14.07
C ARG A 141 -2.90 18.66 -13.83
N TRP A 142 -2.99 17.74 -12.87
CA TRP A 142 -4.26 17.12 -12.49
C TRP A 142 -5.27 18.15 -12.02
N TYR A 143 -4.85 19.12 -11.19
CA TYR A 143 -5.72 20.19 -10.74
C TYR A 143 -6.24 21.02 -11.93
N LEU A 144 -5.35 21.45 -12.83
CA LEU A 144 -5.73 22.24 -14.00
C LEU A 144 -6.58 21.43 -14.99
N GLN A 145 -6.35 20.13 -15.11
CA GLN A 145 -7.19 19.21 -15.89
C GLN A 145 -8.59 19.05 -15.34
N VAL A 146 -8.87 19.38 -14.07
CA VAL A 146 -10.22 19.28 -13.47
C VAL A 146 -10.86 20.66 -13.32
N ARG A 147 -10.11 21.64 -12.80
CA ARG A 147 -10.58 22.97 -12.40
C ARG A 147 -10.02 24.12 -13.23
N GLY A 148 -9.03 23.87 -14.09
CA GLY A 148 -8.41 24.90 -14.91
C GLY A 148 -9.39 25.46 -15.94
N GLN A 149 -9.29 26.77 -16.16
CA GLN A 149 -10.04 27.50 -17.18
C GLN A 149 -9.11 27.88 -18.33
N GLU A 150 -9.52 27.58 -19.55
CA GLU A 150 -8.84 28.05 -20.75
C GLU A 150 -9.09 29.55 -20.92
N THR A 151 -8.02 30.31 -21.09
CA THR A 151 -8.08 31.76 -21.16
C THR A 151 -6.96 32.28 -22.03
N THR A 152 -7.25 33.35 -22.77
CA THR A 152 -6.24 34.03 -23.58
C THR A 152 -5.35 34.88 -22.68
N VAL A 153 -4.05 34.56 -22.67
CA VAL A 153 -3.01 35.28 -21.92
C VAL A 153 -2.04 35.94 -22.88
N THR A 154 -1.24 36.87 -22.38
CA THR A 154 -0.22 37.56 -23.18
C THR A 154 1.17 37.16 -22.70
N TYR A 155 2.10 36.87 -23.60
CA TYR A 155 3.48 36.60 -23.20
C TYR A 155 4.08 37.83 -22.53
N ALA A 156 4.68 37.61 -21.35
CA ALA A 156 5.45 38.62 -20.64
C ALA A 156 6.94 38.32 -20.78
N LYS A 157 7.78 39.34 -20.59
CA LYS A 157 9.24 39.17 -20.61
C LYS A 157 9.63 38.03 -19.68
N ALA A 158 10.34 37.02 -20.20
CA ALA A 158 10.85 35.91 -19.39
C ALA A 158 11.76 36.44 -18.26
N VAL A 159 11.93 35.65 -17.21
CA VAL A 159 12.81 35.99 -16.09
C VAL A 159 13.92 34.97 -15.97
N ASP A 160 15.15 35.45 -15.93
CA ASP A 160 16.28 34.62 -15.56
C ASP A 160 16.27 34.40 -14.05
N ARG A 161 16.28 33.14 -13.65
CA ARG A 161 16.62 32.76 -12.27
C ARG A 161 17.83 31.86 -12.31
N GLY A 162 18.90 32.32 -11.66
CA GLY A 162 20.03 31.47 -11.33
C GLY A 162 19.65 30.54 -10.18
N SER A 163 19.82 29.24 -10.38
CA SER A 163 19.77 28.25 -9.30
C SER A 163 20.98 27.33 -9.45
N HIS A 164 21.77 27.17 -8.38
CA HIS A 164 22.95 26.30 -8.34
C HIS A 164 23.96 26.50 -9.50
N GLY A 165 24.25 27.76 -9.86
CA GLY A 165 25.24 28.09 -10.90
C GLY A 165 24.76 27.94 -12.35
N VAL A 166 23.50 27.54 -12.56
CA VAL A 166 22.86 27.49 -13.88
C VAL A 166 21.77 28.55 -13.96
N THR A 167 21.86 29.42 -14.96
CA THR A 167 20.79 30.36 -15.30
C THR A 167 19.71 29.64 -16.10
N THR A 168 18.51 29.53 -15.53
CA THR A 168 17.34 29.01 -16.24
C THR A 168 16.40 30.17 -16.52
N LEU A 169 16.04 30.32 -17.80
CA LEU A 169 15.07 31.31 -18.24
C LEU A 169 13.68 30.74 -18.01
N TYR A 170 12.84 31.44 -17.25
CA TYR A 170 11.48 31.01 -16.94
C TYR A 170 10.46 31.88 -17.64
N CYS A 171 9.52 31.21 -18.29
CA CYS A 171 8.46 31.88 -19.00
C CYS A 171 7.42 32.49 -18.06
N ARG A 172 6.91 33.64 -18.48
CA ARG A 172 5.88 34.37 -17.74
C ARG A 172 4.78 34.81 -18.68
N VAL A 173 3.56 34.85 -18.16
CA VAL A 173 2.39 35.33 -18.88
C VAL A 173 1.68 36.39 -18.06
N LYS A 174 1.14 37.38 -18.76
CA LYS A 174 0.22 38.37 -18.21
C LYS A 174 -1.20 37.84 -18.40
N LEU A 175 -1.90 37.69 -17.29
CA LEU A 175 -3.31 37.27 -17.22
C LEU A 175 -4.25 38.43 -17.55
N PRO A 176 -5.55 38.17 -17.81
CA PRO A 176 -6.53 39.21 -18.09
C PRO A 176 -6.73 40.20 -16.94
N ASP A 177 -6.52 39.76 -15.70
CA ASP A 177 -6.53 40.60 -14.49
C ASP A 177 -5.29 41.51 -14.39
N GLY A 178 -4.36 41.40 -15.34
CA GLY A 178 -3.11 42.15 -15.39
C GLY A 178 -1.97 41.55 -14.58
N ALA A 179 -2.22 40.49 -13.79
CA ALA A 179 -1.19 39.83 -13.00
C ALA A 179 -0.19 39.12 -13.92
N ILE A 180 1.10 39.15 -13.54
CA ILE A 180 2.15 38.42 -14.26
C ILE A 180 2.49 37.17 -13.44
N ARG A 181 2.31 36.00 -14.04
CA ARG A 181 2.60 34.72 -13.40
C ARG A 181 3.62 33.93 -14.19
N GLN A 182 4.46 33.20 -13.47
CA GLN A 182 5.38 32.23 -14.05
C GLN A 182 4.61 30.97 -14.42
N VAL A 183 4.83 30.45 -15.63
CA VAL A 183 4.25 29.17 -16.08
C VAL A 183 5.05 27.99 -15.51
N PHE A 184 4.45 26.81 -15.40
CA PHE A 184 5.19 25.66 -14.86
C PHE A 184 6.07 24.95 -15.87
N ASP A 185 5.67 24.91 -17.15
CA ASP A 185 6.46 24.39 -18.26
C ASP A 185 6.75 25.52 -19.26
N ASN A 186 8.02 25.63 -19.67
CA ASN A 186 8.44 26.61 -20.66
C ASN A 186 8.07 26.12 -22.07
N ASP A 187 7.43 26.99 -22.83
CA ASP A 187 7.23 26.82 -24.26
C ASP A 187 8.45 27.37 -25.06
N LYS A 188 8.63 26.93 -26.29
CA LYS A 188 9.68 27.42 -27.20
C LYS A 188 9.48 28.89 -27.58
N TRP A 189 8.24 29.36 -27.60
CA TRP A 189 7.90 30.71 -28.06
C TRP A 189 8.08 31.78 -26.98
N CYS A 190 8.01 31.41 -25.69
CA CYS A 190 8.08 32.38 -24.59
C CYS A 190 9.51 32.81 -24.23
N THR A 191 10.52 32.11 -24.76
CA THR A 191 11.93 32.50 -24.65
C THR A 191 12.35 33.47 -25.76
N ASP A 192 11.57 33.60 -26.82
CA ASP A 192 11.78 34.56 -27.90
C ASP A 192 11.33 35.96 -27.48
N VAL A 193 12.25 36.91 -27.50
CA VAL A 193 11.99 38.30 -27.11
C VAL A 193 10.96 38.97 -28.05
N THR A 194 10.89 38.52 -29.31
CA THR A 194 9.92 39.05 -30.30
C THR A 194 8.49 38.67 -29.99
N MET A 195 8.27 37.63 -29.19
CA MET A 195 6.95 37.16 -28.79
C MET A 195 6.37 37.90 -27.59
N VAL A 196 7.14 38.75 -26.91
CA VAL A 196 6.64 39.52 -25.77
C VAL A 196 5.49 40.43 -26.22
N GLY A 197 4.34 40.33 -25.56
CA GLY A 197 3.13 41.08 -25.92
C GLY A 197 2.20 40.36 -26.89
N THR A 198 2.58 39.20 -27.46
CA THR A 198 1.67 38.40 -28.28
C THR A 198 0.71 37.58 -27.41
N ARG A 199 -0.48 37.31 -27.94
CA ARG A 199 -1.53 36.56 -27.25
C ARG A 199 -1.39 35.07 -27.53
N THR A 200 -1.68 34.25 -26.53
CA THR A 200 -1.69 32.79 -26.61
C THR A 200 -2.77 32.22 -25.71
N GLN A 201 -3.06 30.93 -25.83
CA GLN A 201 -3.96 30.23 -24.92
C GLN A 201 -3.19 29.62 -23.75
N ALA A 202 -3.82 29.68 -22.57
CA ALA A 202 -3.31 29.05 -21.38
C ALA A 202 -4.44 28.49 -20.53
N VAL A 203 -4.15 27.43 -19.78
CA VAL A 203 -5.02 26.93 -18.72
C VAL A 203 -4.59 27.57 -17.41
N VAL A 204 -5.52 28.30 -16.79
CA VAL A 204 -5.30 29.09 -15.58
C VAL A 204 -6.11 28.52 -14.43
N ASP A 205 -5.52 28.51 -13.24
CA ASP A 205 -6.27 28.27 -12.00
C ASP A 205 -7.01 29.54 -11.56
N PRO A 206 -8.36 29.54 -11.54
CA PRO A 206 -9.14 30.71 -11.12
C PRO A 206 -8.93 31.08 -9.64
N ALA A 207 -8.57 30.12 -8.78
CA ALA A 207 -8.24 30.38 -7.37
C ALA A 207 -6.79 30.87 -7.18
N GLY A 208 -5.97 30.71 -8.21
CA GLY A 208 -4.61 31.22 -8.27
C GLY A 208 -3.59 30.50 -7.39
N HIS A 209 -3.88 29.30 -6.91
CA HIS A 209 -2.97 28.42 -6.17
C HIS A 209 -1.88 27.84 -7.06
N TYR A 210 -2.21 27.56 -8.32
CA TYR A 210 -1.32 26.91 -9.27
C TYR A 210 -0.80 27.83 -10.37
N ARG A 211 0.36 27.45 -10.92
CA ARG A 211 1.00 28.16 -12.04
C ARG A 211 0.24 27.86 -13.34
N PRO A 212 0.10 28.82 -14.27
CA PRO A 212 -0.57 28.57 -15.54
C PRO A 212 0.18 27.56 -16.41
N PHE A 213 -0.57 26.86 -17.26
CA PHE A 213 -0.06 26.03 -18.36
C PHE A 213 -0.24 26.75 -19.69
N LEU A 214 0.75 26.72 -20.58
CA LEU A 214 0.61 27.22 -21.95
C LEU A 214 0.06 26.11 -22.85
N GLY A 215 -1.03 26.38 -23.57
CA GLY A 215 -1.73 25.40 -24.39
C GLY A 215 -3.16 25.15 -23.93
N HIS A 216 -3.75 24.06 -24.44
CA HIS A 216 -5.11 23.66 -24.12
C HIS A 216 -5.14 22.62 -22.99
N ARG A 217 -6.32 22.44 -22.40
CA ARG A 217 -6.53 21.44 -21.35
C ARG A 217 -6.30 20.01 -21.86
N SER A 218 -6.48 19.77 -23.16
CA SER A 218 -6.14 18.51 -23.83
C SER A 218 -4.65 18.18 -23.81
N ASP A 219 -3.80 19.20 -23.73
CA ASP A 219 -2.35 19.05 -23.89
C ASP A 219 -1.65 18.84 -22.53
N LEU A 220 -2.42 18.86 -21.44
CA LEU A 220 -1.94 18.65 -20.07
C LEU A 220 -1.56 17.19 -19.75
N ASP A 221 -1.80 16.26 -20.68
CA ASP A 221 -1.59 14.83 -20.47
C ASP A 221 -0.10 14.47 -20.50
N ASN A 222 0.34 13.61 -19.58
CA ASN A 222 1.75 13.17 -19.54
C ASN A 222 1.82 11.66 -19.45
N GLY A 223 1.57 11.02 -20.59
CA GLY A 223 1.39 9.58 -20.71
C GLY A 223 2.46 8.76 -19.97
N VAL A 224 3.74 9.15 -19.98
CA VAL A 224 4.80 8.40 -19.28
C VAL A 224 4.56 8.33 -17.77
N ILE A 225 4.23 9.46 -17.13
CA ILE A 225 3.99 9.46 -15.68
C ILE A 225 2.66 8.78 -15.37
N ASP A 226 1.66 8.91 -16.25
CA ASP A 226 0.35 8.27 -16.06
C ASP A 226 0.47 6.73 -16.11
N TYR A 227 1.29 6.19 -17.02
CA TYR A 227 1.60 4.76 -17.05
C TYR A 227 2.36 4.30 -15.79
N LEU A 228 3.29 5.10 -15.28
CA LEU A 228 4.01 4.78 -14.03
C LEU A 228 3.06 4.79 -12.83
N CYS A 229 2.15 5.76 -12.75
CA CYS A 229 1.11 5.80 -11.72
C CYS A 229 0.18 4.58 -11.82
N LEU A 230 -0.24 4.20 -13.04
CA LEU A 230 -1.07 3.03 -13.26
C LEU A 230 -0.35 1.74 -12.82
N GLY A 231 0.91 1.57 -13.22
CA GLY A 231 1.74 0.42 -12.81
C GLY A 231 1.91 0.34 -11.29
N ALA A 232 2.20 1.47 -10.64
CA ALA A 232 2.32 1.53 -9.18
C ALA A 232 0.99 1.21 -8.48
N ALA A 233 -0.13 1.69 -8.99
CA ALA A 233 -1.47 1.35 -8.47
C ALA A 233 -1.77 -0.15 -8.62
N VAL A 234 -1.43 -0.74 -9.77
CA VAL A 234 -1.57 -2.18 -10.02
C VAL A 234 -0.73 -2.98 -9.02
N VAL A 235 0.53 -2.61 -8.79
CA VAL A 235 1.39 -3.28 -7.80
C VAL A 235 0.80 -3.16 -6.39
N LEU A 236 0.30 -1.98 -6.02
CA LEU A 236 -0.27 -1.73 -4.71
C LEU A 236 -1.53 -2.58 -4.42
N VAL A 237 -2.33 -2.86 -5.45
CA VAL A 237 -3.54 -3.69 -5.36
C VAL A 237 -3.23 -5.18 -5.50
N LEU A 238 -2.40 -5.58 -6.47
CA LEU A 238 -2.16 -6.99 -6.79
C LEU A 238 -1.19 -7.67 -5.81
N ALA A 239 -0.20 -6.96 -5.26
CA ALA A 239 0.74 -7.55 -4.32
C ALA A 239 0.02 -8.16 -3.08
N PRO A 240 -0.89 -7.45 -2.39
CA PRO A 240 -1.67 -8.04 -1.30
C PRO A 240 -2.56 -9.20 -1.72
N VAL A 241 -3.20 -9.11 -2.90
CA VAL A 241 -4.06 -10.18 -3.43
C VAL A 241 -3.26 -11.46 -3.67
N ALA A 242 -2.07 -11.34 -4.27
CA ALA A 242 -1.16 -12.46 -4.46
C ALA A 242 -0.71 -13.07 -3.12
N ALA A 243 -0.47 -12.24 -2.10
CA ALA A 243 -0.14 -12.70 -0.75
C ALA A 243 -1.23 -13.56 -0.13
N VAL A 244 -2.49 -13.15 -0.28
CA VAL A 244 -3.66 -13.86 0.24
C VAL A 244 -3.92 -15.14 -0.55
N ALA A 245 -3.80 -15.10 -1.88
CA ALA A 245 -3.97 -16.28 -2.75
C ALA A 245 -2.89 -17.35 -2.53
N LEU A 246 -1.67 -16.94 -2.18
CA LEU A 246 -0.58 -17.86 -1.85
C LEU A 246 -0.66 -18.42 -0.41
N ILE A 247 -1.65 -18.03 0.40
CA ILE A 247 -1.94 -18.71 1.65
C ILE A 247 -2.50 -20.08 1.30
N PRO A 248 -1.83 -21.20 1.64
CA PRO A 248 -2.31 -22.53 1.27
C PRO A 248 -3.68 -22.78 1.92
N TRP A 249 -4.74 -22.66 1.10
CA TRP A 249 -6.08 -23.15 1.41
C TRP A 249 -6.02 -24.68 1.37
N ARG A 250 -5.63 -25.30 2.49
CA ARG A 250 -5.82 -26.75 2.66
C ARG A 250 -7.31 -26.99 2.83
N SER A 251 -7.96 -27.28 1.70
CA SER A 251 -9.35 -27.72 1.66
C SER A 251 -9.56 -28.89 2.63
N ARG A 252 -10.49 -28.71 3.58
CA ARG A 252 -11.04 -29.77 4.42
C ARG A 252 -11.77 -30.78 3.51
N ARG A 253 -11.04 -31.69 2.87
CA ARG A 253 -11.63 -32.95 2.41
C ARG A 253 -11.68 -33.86 3.65
N SER A 254 -12.69 -33.60 4.47
CA SER A 254 -13.06 -34.43 5.62
C SER A 254 -13.37 -35.83 5.11
N ASN A 255 -12.51 -36.79 5.43
CA ASN A 255 -12.85 -38.21 5.48
C ASN A 255 -14.13 -38.36 6.29
N ARG A 256 -15.25 -38.56 5.60
CA ARG A 256 -16.50 -39.00 6.21
C ARG A 256 -16.40 -40.53 6.31
N ALA A 257 -16.58 -41.01 7.54
CA ALA A 257 -16.93 -42.37 7.92
C ALA A 257 -15.87 -43.48 7.70
N GLY A 258 -14.89 -43.51 8.60
CA GLY A 258 -14.36 -44.76 9.11
C GLY A 258 -14.61 -44.78 10.62
N GLY A 259 -15.65 -45.49 11.06
CA GLY A 259 -15.97 -45.71 12.47
C GLY A 259 -16.91 -46.91 12.61
N PRO A 260 -16.70 -47.81 13.60
CA PRO A 260 -16.99 -49.23 13.49
C PRO A 260 -18.32 -49.65 14.14
N GLY A 261 -18.80 -50.84 13.77
CA GLY A 261 -19.61 -51.72 14.62
C GLY A 261 -21.06 -51.31 14.89
N GLY A 262 -21.98 -51.79 14.06
CA GLY A 262 -23.35 -52.09 14.48
C GLY A 262 -23.47 -53.60 14.67
N VAL A 263 -23.65 -54.03 15.91
CA VAL A 263 -24.19 -55.35 16.25
C VAL A 263 -25.69 -55.30 15.94
N ASP A 264 -26.22 -56.29 15.22
CA ASP A 264 -27.46 -57.00 15.56
C ASP A 264 -27.74 -58.15 14.58
N VAL A 265 -28.09 -59.30 15.19
CA VAL A 265 -28.44 -60.65 14.70
C VAL A 265 -27.28 -61.60 14.34
#